data_AF-A0A3B2W7U6-F1
#
_entry.id   AF-A0A3B2W7U6-F1
#
_cell.length_a   1.000
_cell.length_b   1.000
_cell.length_c   1.000
_cell.angle_alpha   90.00
_cell.angle_beta   90.00
_cell.angle_gamma   90.00
#
_symmetry.space_group_name_H-M   'P 1'
#
loop_
_entity.id
_entity.type
_entity.pdbx_description
1 polymer ?
#
loop_
_entity_poly.entity_id
_entity_poly.type
_entity_poly.pdbx_seq_one_letter_code
_entity_poly.pdbx_strand_id
1 'polypeptide(L)'
;MNFIRNNRRALIQRMGLTVTKQICDDLFALNVLNNQEANVIYCEPLEQEAARKIIHMTMQKGSAACNLFLKSLENWDYFVYQDLTGQSHRRRPECFGPEFKGLVQQPCFSELLPPG
;
A
#
# COMPACT_ATOMS: atom_id res chain seq x y z
N MET A 1 -10.73 7.47 9.67
CA MET A 1 -10.60 8.57 8.68
C MET A 1 -9.26 9.30 8.71
N ASN A 2 -8.62 9.53 9.87
CA ASN A 2 -7.34 10.24 9.93
C ASN A 2 -6.15 9.48 9.33
N PHE A 3 -6.24 8.15 9.22
CA PHE A 3 -5.16 7.30 8.73
C PHE A 3 -4.80 7.59 7.27
N ILE A 4 -5.77 7.54 6.35
CA ILE A 4 -5.55 7.88 4.93
C ILE A 4 -5.11 9.34 4.79
N ARG A 5 -5.63 10.25 5.61
CA ARG A 5 -5.25 11.68 5.58
C ARG A 5 -3.79 11.90 6.00
N ASN A 6 -3.32 11.24 7.06
CA ASN A 6 -1.92 11.30 7.51
C ASN A 6 -0.98 10.61 6.52
N ASN A 7 -1.40 9.47 5.98
CA ASN A 7 -0.61 8.66 5.07
C ASN A 7 -0.76 9.06 3.59
N ARG A 8 -1.56 10.08 3.26
CA ARG A 8 -1.87 10.48 1.88
C ARG A 8 -0.59 10.74 1.07
N ARG A 9 0.40 11.40 1.66
CA ARG A 9 1.64 11.76 0.96
C ARG A 9 2.48 10.53 0.66
N ALA A 10 2.56 9.62 1.63
CA ALA A 10 3.27 8.35 1.47
C ALA A 10 2.56 7.45 0.45
N LEU A 11 1.23 7.38 0.47
CA LEU A 11 0.42 6.70 -0.54
C LEU A 11 0.68 7.25 -1.95
N ILE A 12 0.66 8.58 -2.13
CA ILE A 12 0.89 9.21 -3.45
C ILE A 12 2.31 8.94 -3.98
N GLN A 13 3.31 8.80 -3.10
CA GLN A 13 4.69 8.53 -3.52
C GLN A 13 5.03 7.04 -3.66
N ARG A 14 4.38 6.17 -2.88
CA ARG A 14 4.64 4.72 -2.86
C ARG A 14 3.72 3.96 -3.81
N MET A 15 2.51 4.45 -4.08
CA MET A 15 1.61 3.83 -5.05
C MET A 15 2.05 4.18 -6.47
N GLY A 16 2.47 3.15 -7.20
CA GLY A 16 2.67 3.28 -8.64
C GLY A 16 1.36 3.46 -9.40
N LEU A 17 1.48 3.90 -10.66
CA LEU A 17 0.34 4.04 -11.59
C LEU A 17 -0.44 2.73 -11.74
N THR A 18 0.26 1.59 -11.82
CA THR A 18 -0.34 0.26 -12.01
C THR A 18 -1.26 -0.11 -10.85
N VAL A 19 -0.76 0.02 -9.62
CA VAL A 19 -1.51 -0.27 -8.38
C VAL A 19 -2.69 0.69 -8.25
N THR A 20 -2.49 1.95 -8.62
CA THR A 20 -3.56 2.96 -8.64
C THR A 20 -4.68 2.56 -9.61
N LYS A 21 -4.36 2.10 -10.82
CA LYS A 21 -5.35 1.62 -11.79
C LYS A 21 -6.06 0.35 -11.33
N GLN A 22 -5.33 -0.60 -10.75
CA GLN A 22 -5.90 -1.82 -10.19
C GLN A 22 -6.89 -1.55 -9.06
N ILE A 23 -6.52 -0.69 -8.11
CA ILE A 23 -7.42 -0.27 -7.03
C ILE A 23 -8.60 0.54 -7.58
N CYS A 24 -8.39 1.34 -8.64
CA CYS A 24 -9.49 2.04 -9.31
C CYS A 24 -10.50 1.06 -9.91
N ASP A 25 -10.03 -0.02 -10.53
CA ASP A 25 -10.88 -1.06 -11.12
C ASP A 25 -11.67 -1.83 -10.05
N ASP A 26 -11.02 -2.20 -8.94
CA ASP A 26 -11.70 -2.79 -7.78
C ASP A 26 -12.78 -1.86 -7.22
N LEU A 27 -12.44 -0.59 -7.00
CA LEU A 27 -13.40 0.40 -6.50
C LEU A 27 -14.55 0.64 -7.48
N PHE A 28 -14.29 0.53 -8.78
CA PHE A 28 -15.32 0.61 -9.81
C PHE A 28 -16.23 -0.63 -9.78
N ALA A 29 -15.67 -1.83 -9.70
CA ALA A 29 -16.41 -3.09 -9.58
C ALA A 29 -17.27 -3.12 -8.31
N LEU A 30 -16.77 -2.54 -7.22
CA LEU A 30 -17.48 -2.39 -5.94
C LEU A 30 -18.55 -1.28 -5.96
N ASN A 31 -18.84 -0.66 -7.12
CA ASN A 31 -19.75 0.47 -7.28
C ASN A 31 -19.42 1.68 -6.39
N VAL A 32 -18.16 1.79 -5.96
CA VAL A 32 -17.69 2.95 -5.21
C VAL A 32 -17.45 4.10 -6.17
N LEU A 33 -16.78 3.87 -7.31
CA LEU A 33 -16.50 4.88 -8.32
C LEU A 33 -17.45 4.76 -9.51
N ASN A 34 -17.85 5.89 -10.07
CA ASN A 34 -18.57 5.95 -11.35
C ASN A 34 -17.61 5.85 -12.53
N ASN A 35 -18.16 5.52 -13.71
CA ASN A 35 -17.38 5.41 -14.96
C ASN A 35 -16.65 6.73 -15.31
N GLN A 36 -17.29 7.87 -15.06
CA GLN A 36 -16.66 9.18 -15.25
C GLN A 36 -15.49 9.40 -14.27
N GLU A 37 -15.66 9.02 -13.00
CA GLU A 37 -14.62 9.15 -11.97
C GLU A 37 -13.41 8.27 -12.31
N ALA A 38 -13.67 7.02 -12.70
CA ALA A 38 -12.63 6.10 -13.15
C ALA A 38 -11.91 6.63 -14.40
N ASN A 39 -12.64 7.11 -15.40
CA ASN A 39 -12.03 7.66 -16.62
C ASN A 39 -11.13 8.88 -16.34
N VAL A 40 -11.50 9.73 -15.36
CA VAL A 40 -10.65 10.85 -14.92
C VAL A 40 -9.32 10.37 -14.33
N ILE A 41 -9.30 9.22 -13.64
CA ILE A 41 -8.08 8.62 -13.09
C ILE A 41 -7.25 7.97 -14.23
N TYR A 42 -7.90 7.27 -15.16
CA TYR A 42 -7.23 6.66 -16.31
C TYR A 42 -6.61 7.68 -17.27
N CYS A 43 -7.22 8.85 -17.41
CA CYS A 43 -6.76 9.91 -18.29
C CYS A 43 -5.58 10.71 -17.70
N GLU A 44 -5.23 10.51 -16.42
CA GLU A 44 -4.07 11.17 -15.81
C GLU A 44 -2.76 10.49 -16.23
N PRO A 45 -1.82 11.23 -16.87
CA PRO A 45 -0.51 10.70 -17.22
C PRO A 45 0.44 10.63 -16.03
N LEU A 46 0.17 11.39 -14.96
CA LEU A 46 1.02 11.47 -13.77
C LEU A 46 0.54 10.48 -12.70
N GLU A 47 1.41 9.53 -12.36
CA GLU A 47 1.14 8.52 -11.31
C GLU A 47 0.73 9.14 -9.98
N GLN A 48 1.38 10.23 -9.60
CA GLN A 48 1.14 10.94 -8.35
C GLN A 48 -0.22 11.66 -8.35
N GLU A 49 -0.62 12.24 -9.48
CA GLU A 49 -1.92 12.92 -9.58
C GLU A 49 -3.06 11.92 -9.66
N ALA A 50 -2.88 10.79 -10.37
CA ALA A 50 -3.83 9.68 -10.35
C ALA A 50 -4.03 9.15 -8.91
N ALA A 51 -2.94 8.88 -8.19
CA ALA A 51 -2.97 8.44 -6.80
C ALA A 51 -3.64 9.49 -5.89
N ARG A 52 -3.34 10.77 -6.11
CA ARG A 52 -3.96 11.86 -5.35
C ARG A 52 -5.47 11.95 -5.58
N LYS A 53 -5.92 11.79 -6.84
CA LYS A 53 -7.34 11.82 -7.21
C LYS A 53 -8.09 10.66 -6.58
N ILE A 54 -7.59 9.42 -6.70
CA ILE A 54 -8.28 8.25 -6.13
C ILE A 54 -8.40 8.35 -4.60
N ILE A 55 -7.34 8.82 -3.92
CA ILE A 55 -7.35 9.03 -2.46
C ILE A 55 -8.39 10.10 -2.10
N HIS A 56 -8.40 11.22 -2.84
CA HIS A 56 -9.32 12.31 -2.59
C HIS A 56 -10.79 11.90 -2.81
N MET A 57 -11.08 11.17 -3.88
CA MET A 57 -12.43 10.64 -4.17
C MET A 57 -12.88 9.64 -3.09
N THR A 58 -12.00 8.74 -2.71
CA THR A 58 -12.26 7.75 -1.65
C THR A 58 -12.56 8.44 -0.32
N MET A 59 -11.82 9.51 0.01
CA MET A 59 -12.06 10.30 1.20
C MET A 59 -13.38 11.07 1.13
N GLN A 60 -13.77 11.61 -0.03
CA GLN A 60 -15.05 12.31 -0.21
C GLN A 60 -16.27 11.39 -0.01
N LYS A 61 -16.20 10.13 -0.49
CA LYS A 61 -17.31 9.18 -0.35
C LYS A 61 -17.51 8.67 1.08
N GLY A 62 -16.53 8.84 1.95
CA GLY A 62 -16.64 8.52 3.38
C GLY A 62 -16.00 7.21 3.79
N SER A 63 -16.36 6.73 4.99
CA SER A 63 -15.67 5.62 5.65
C SER A 63 -15.78 4.29 4.90
N ALA A 64 -16.93 4.03 4.25
CA ALA A 64 -17.14 2.80 3.49
C ALA A 64 -16.16 2.68 2.31
N ALA A 65 -16.00 3.76 1.54
CA ALA A 65 -15.04 3.83 0.45
C ALA A 65 -13.60 3.71 0.97
N CYS A 66 -13.26 4.40 2.07
CA CYS A 66 -11.94 4.28 2.70
C CYS A 66 -11.61 2.84 3.10
N ASN A 67 -12.58 2.10 3.63
CA ASN A 67 -12.39 0.70 4.03
C ASN A 67 -12.17 -0.21 2.82
N LEU A 68 -12.92 0.00 1.74
CA LEU A 68 -12.75 -0.76 0.49
C LEU A 68 -11.41 -0.45 -0.18
N PHE A 69 -11.03 0.82 -0.25
CA PHE A 69 -9.71 1.22 -0.76
C PHE A 69 -8.58 0.55 0.02
N LEU A 70 -8.67 0.51 1.36
CA LEU A 70 -7.66 -0.16 2.18
C LEU A 70 -7.62 -1.67 1.91
N LYS A 71 -8.77 -2.31 1.72
CA LYS A 71 -8.85 -3.74 1.39
C LYS A 71 -8.25 -4.06 0.02
N SER A 72 -8.52 -3.22 -0.98
CA SER A 72 -7.90 -3.36 -2.31
C SER A 72 -6.40 -3.07 -2.25
N LEU A 73 -5.98 -2.04 -1.52
CA LEU A 73 -4.56 -1.72 -1.32
C LEU A 73 -3.81 -2.86 -0.62
N GLU A 74 -4.41 -3.49 0.39
CA GLU A 74 -3.83 -4.67 1.06
C GLU A 74 -3.67 -5.85 0.10
N ASN A 75 -4.63 -6.05 -0.81
CA ASN A 75 -4.61 -7.15 -1.78
C ASN A 75 -3.59 -6.94 -2.91
N TRP A 76 -3.43 -5.70 -3.38
CA TRP A 76 -2.50 -5.37 -4.46
C TRP A 76 -1.09 -5.05 -3.98
N ASP A 77 -0.98 -4.34 -2.86
CA ASP A 77 0.27 -3.81 -2.37
C ASP A 77 0.36 -3.90 -0.84
N TYR A 78 0.44 -5.15 -0.37
CA TYR A 78 0.55 -5.49 1.04
C TYR A 78 1.72 -4.78 1.74
N PHE A 79 2.85 -4.61 1.04
CA PHE A 79 4.04 -3.96 1.60
C PHE A 79 3.78 -2.48 1.89
N VAL A 80 3.15 -1.77 0.95
CA VAL A 80 2.74 -0.38 1.15
C VAL A 80 1.70 -0.28 2.26
N TYR A 81 0.71 -1.18 2.30
CA TYR A 81 -0.25 -1.22 3.39
C TYR A 81 0.41 -1.40 4.78
N GLN A 82 1.40 -2.30 4.88
CA GLN A 82 2.12 -2.58 6.12
C GLN A 82 3.00 -1.39 6.56
N ASP A 83 3.70 -0.75 5.61
CA ASP A 83 4.51 0.46 5.82
C ASP A 83 3.63 1.60 6.37
N LEU A 84 2.45 1.80 5.78
CA LEU A 84 1.52 2.86 6.18
C LEU A 84 0.84 2.59 7.51
N THR A 85 0.52 1.32 7.81
CA THR A 85 -0.16 0.94 9.07
C THR A 85 0.76 0.99 10.27
N GLY A 86 2.05 1.25 10.06
CA GLY A 86 3.04 1.23 11.13
C GLY A 86 3.21 -0.17 11.74
N GLN A 87 2.63 -1.21 11.13
CA GLN A 87 2.90 -2.60 11.52
C GLN A 87 4.37 -2.96 11.28
N SER A 88 5.08 -2.18 10.45
CA SER A 88 6.53 -2.23 10.30
C SER A 88 7.31 -1.94 11.60
N HIS A 89 6.69 -1.41 12.66
CA HIS A 89 7.35 -1.26 13.96
C HIS A 89 7.08 -2.42 14.96
N ARG A 90 6.39 -3.48 14.54
CA ARG A 90 6.19 -4.66 15.39
C ARG A 90 6.31 -6.00 14.67
N ARG A 91 7.19 -6.10 13.67
CA ARG A 91 7.78 -7.41 13.33
C ARG A 91 9.28 -7.28 13.10
N ARG A 92 10.00 -7.87 14.06
CA ARG A 92 11.32 -8.50 13.87
C ARG A 92 11.36 -9.27 12.54
N PRO A 93 12.55 -9.45 11.94
CA PRO A 93 12.70 -10.06 10.63
C PRO A 93 12.28 -11.52 10.66
N GLU A 94 11.04 -11.83 10.25
CA GLU A 94 10.58 -13.21 10.06
C GLU A 94 9.93 -13.43 8.69
N CYS A 95 10.10 -12.50 7.74
CA CYS A 95 9.68 -12.68 6.35
C CYS A 95 10.88 -13.01 5.43
N PHE A 96 11.75 -13.91 5.86
CA PHE A 96 12.41 -14.78 4.88
C PHE A 96 11.46 -15.96 4.68
N GLY A 97 11.00 -16.17 3.44
CA GLY A 97 10.22 -17.34 3.09
C GLY A 97 10.92 -18.64 3.52
N PRO A 98 10.20 -19.77 3.61
CA PRO A 98 10.74 -21.04 4.13
C PRO A 98 11.97 -21.58 3.36
N GLU A 99 12.35 -21.00 2.21
CA GLU A 99 13.54 -21.35 1.43
C GLU A 99 14.87 -20.87 2.04
N PHE A 100 14.89 -19.89 2.96
CA PHE A 100 16.14 -19.36 3.54
C PHE A 100 16.42 -19.83 4.98
N LYS A 101 15.62 -20.76 5.51
CA LYS A 101 15.77 -21.25 6.88
C LYS A 101 17.00 -22.17 7.08
N GLY A 102 17.67 -22.56 6.00
CA GLY A 102 18.87 -23.40 6.02
C GLY A 102 20.21 -22.64 6.15
N LEU A 103 20.23 -21.32 5.97
CA LEU A 103 21.49 -20.54 5.93
C LEU A 103 21.86 -19.86 7.26
N VAL A 104 20.97 -19.89 8.26
CA VAL A 104 21.26 -19.39 9.62
C VAL A 104 22.17 -20.35 10.40
N GLN A 105 22.45 -21.53 9.85
CA GLN A 105 23.41 -22.50 10.40
C GLN A 105 24.80 -22.37 9.75
N GLN A 106 25.25 -21.15 9.41
CA GLN A 106 26.66 -20.93 9.05
C GLN A 106 27.38 -20.21 10.19
N PRO A 107 28.51 -20.74 10.69
CA PRO A 107 29.23 -20.20 11.86
C PRO A 107 29.87 -18.83 11.64
N CYS A 108 29.83 -18.27 10.41
CA CYS A 108 30.44 -16.97 10.11
C CYS A 108 29.68 -15.76 10.67
N PHE A 109 28.48 -15.92 11.26
CA PHE A 109 27.67 -14.77 11.68
C PHE A 109 27.96 -14.26 13.10
N SER A 110 28.80 -14.94 13.87
CA SER A 110 29.11 -14.56 15.27
C SER A 110 30.18 -13.47 15.40
N GLU A 111 30.86 -13.07 14.34
CA GLU A 111 32.05 -12.19 14.43
C GLU A 111 31.78 -10.69 14.19
N LEU A 112 30.53 -10.30 13.86
CA LEU A 112 30.20 -8.91 13.47
C LEU A 112 29.37 -8.13 14.47
N LEU A 113 29.17 -8.62 15.70
CA LEU A 113 28.60 -7.80 16.78
C LEU A 113 29.71 -7.29 17.70
N PRO A 114 29.85 -5.96 17.94
CA PRO A 114 30.83 -5.47 18.90
C PRO A 114 30.39 -5.86 20.33
N PRO A 115 31.34 -6.16 21.23
CA PRO A 115 31.00 -6.41 22.64
C PRO A 115 30.52 -5.12 23.31
N GLY A 116 29.46 -5.26 24.10
CA GLY A 116 28.95 -4.20 24.99
C GLY A 116 29.79 -4.02 26.25
#